data_AF-I2QSZ0-F1
#
_entry.id   AF-I2QSZ0-F1
#
_cell.length_a   1.000
_cell.length_b   1.000
_cell.length_c   1.000
_cell.angle_alpha   90.00
_cell.angle_beta   90.00
_cell.angle_gamma   90.00
#
_symmetry.space_group_name_H-M   'P 1'
#
loop_
_entity.id
_entity.type
_entity.pdbx_description
1 polymer ?
#
loop_
_entity_poly.entity_id
_entity_poly.type
_entity_poly.pdbx_seq_one_letter_code
_entity_poly.pdbx_strand_id
1 'polypeptide(L)'
;MTPRLTPGPLHLLVSIARGAVLRRYRSDYPFILVRPPGPGDELDSEVSVHARAANTLTRLALVEPIDKFDWRISAAGRAWLAANGIAAKVEKQRSHSRP
;
A
#
# COMPACT_ATOMS: atom_id res chain seq x y z
N MET A 1 -13.21 18.71 -2.27
CA MET A 1 -12.66 18.69 -0.89
C MET A 1 -12.10 17.30 -0.64
N THR A 2 -10.79 17.15 -0.39
CA THR A 2 -10.15 15.84 -0.17
C THR A 2 -10.47 15.31 1.23
N PRO A 3 -10.90 14.05 1.40
CA PRO A 3 -11.21 13.50 2.72
C PRO A 3 -9.94 13.42 3.58
N ARG A 4 -10.03 13.77 4.87
CA ARG A 4 -8.92 13.61 5.81
C ARG A 4 -8.79 12.14 6.24
N LEU A 5 -7.62 11.56 6.05
CA LEU A 5 -7.29 10.22 6.53
C LEU A 5 -6.73 10.30 7.95
N THR A 6 -7.09 9.33 8.80
CA THR A 6 -6.40 9.11 10.07
C THR A 6 -5.02 8.48 9.82
N PRO A 7 -4.10 8.48 10.80
CA PRO A 7 -2.72 8.00 10.60
C PRO A 7 -2.62 6.57 10.04
N GLY A 8 -3.48 5.66 10.49
CA GLY A 8 -3.48 4.25 10.03
C GLY A 8 -3.73 4.10 8.51
N PRO A 9 -4.91 4.53 7.99
CA PRO A 9 -5.18 4.56 6.56
C PRO A 9 -4.14 5.35 5.77
N LEU A 10 -3.62 6.47 6.32
CA LEU A 10 -2.60 7.27 5.66
C LEU A 10 -1.30 6.48 5.45
N HIS A 11 -0.76 5.88 6.52
CA HIS A 11 0.47 5.07 6.42
C HIS A 11 0.28 3.88 5.48
N LEU A 12 -0.89 3.23 5.53
CA LEU A 12 -1.21 2.14 4.61
C LEU A 12 -1.23 2.61 3.15
N LEU A 13 -1.89 3.73 2.85
CA LEU A 13 -1.94 4.29 1.51
C LEU A 13 -0.54 4.63 0.99
N VAL A 14 0.31 5.24 1.83
CA VAL A 14 1.70 5.56 1.47
C VAL A 14 2.50 4.29 1.19
N SER A 15 2.39 3.25 2.01
CA SER A 15 3.08 1.99 1.77
C SER A 15 2.67 1.35 0.44
N ILE A 16 1.37 1.32 0.13
CA ILE A 16 0.86 0.79 -1.14
C ILE A 16 1.35 1.64 -2.32
N ALA A 17 1.37 2.97 -2.15
CA ALA A 17 1.89 3.89 -3.15
C ALA A 17 3.39 3.69 -3.44
N ARG A 18 4.15 3.18 -2.47
CA ARG A 18 5.57 2.82 -2.62
C ARG A 18 5.79 1.44 -3.23
N GLY A 19 4.72 0.71 -3.58
CA GLY A 19 4.79 -0.58 -4.26
C GLY A 19 4.34 -1.77 -3.42
N ALA A 20 3.90 -1.56 -2.17
CA ALA A 20 3.28 -2.65 -1.41
C ALA A 20 1.92 -3.03 -2.01
N VAL A 21 1.55 -4.30 -1.86
CA VAL A 21 0.25 -4.84 -2.24
C VAL A 21 -0.55 -5.14 -0.98
N LEU A 22 -1.80 -4.71 -0.96
CA LEU A 22 -2.74 -5.09 0.09
C LEU A 22 -3.41 -6.39 -0.33
N ARG A 23 -3.30 -7.44 0.48
CA ARG A 23 -3.81 -8.79 0.20
C ARG A 23 -4.87 -9.22 1.21
N ARG A 24 -5.85 -9.98 0.75
CA ARG A 24 -6.84 -10.67 1.60
C ARG A 24 -7.38 -11.93 0.91
N TYR A 25 -7.14 -13.09 1.50
CA TYR A 25 -7.57 -14.38 0.94
C TYR A 25 -9.07 -14.66 1.07
N ARG A 26 -9.67 -14.30 2.21
CA ARG A 26 -11.11 -14.48 2.50
C ARG A 26 -11.64 -13.35 3.37
N SER A 27 -12.96 -13.17 3.40
CA SER A 27 -13.63 -12.10 4.14
C SER A 27 -13.53 -12.22 5.67
N ASP A 28 -13.07 -13.34 6.19
CA ASP A 28 -12.79 -13.61 7.61
C ASP A 28 -11.29 -13.51 7.95
N TYR A 29 -10.42 -13.45 6.93
CA TYR A 29 -8.98 -13.34 7.12
C TYR A 29 -8.55 -11.89 7.36
N PRO A 30 -7.45 -11.67 8.12
CA PRO A 30 -6.85 -10.36 8.25
C PRO A 30 -6.39 -9.84 6.89
N PHE A 31 -6.37 -8.52 6.75
CA PHE A 31 -5.67 -7.91 5.63
C PHE A 31 -4.17 -8.02 5.88
N ILE A 32 -3.41 -8.34 4.83
CA ILE A 32 -1.96 -8.47 4.85
C ILE A 32 -1.39 -7.41 3.91
N LEU A 33 -0.36 -6.69 4.36
CA LEU A 33 0.44 -5.84 3.50
C LEU A 33 1.66 -6.65 3.07
N VAL A 34 1.74 -6.96 1.78
CA VAL A 34 2.89 -7.61 1.14
C VAL A 34 3.80 -6.50 0.62
N ARG A 35 4.97 -6.34 1.23
CA ARG A 35 5.96 -5.36 0.80
C ARG A 35 6.97 -6.04 -0.14
N PRO A 36 7.31 -5.40 -1.28
CA PRO A 36 8.37 -5.91 -2.13
C PRO A 36 9.69 -5.97 -1.35
N PRO A 37 10.62 -6.85 -1.74
CA PRO A 37 11.88 -7.05 -1.01
C PRO A 37 12.68 -5.75 -0.98
N GLY A 38 13.08 -5.34 0.22
CA GLY A 38 13.99 -4.21 0.43
C GLY A 38 15.45 -4.59 0.17
N PRO A 39 16.38 -3.61 0.18
CA PRO A 39 17.81 -3.90 0.12
C PRO A 39 18.24 -4.74 1.33
N GLY A 40 18.50 -6.03 1.12
CA GLY A 40 18.88 -6.98 2.18
C GLY A 40 17.81 -8.00 2.55
N ASP A 41 16.60 -7.91 1.98
CA ASP A 41 15.56 -8.92 2.13
C ASP A 41 15.64 -9.94 0.99
N GLU A 42 15.76 -11.22 1.31
CA GLU A 42 15.72 -12.31 0.31
C GLU A 42 14.29 -12.61 -0.16
N LEU A 43 13.26 -12.19 0.59
CA LEU A 43 11.85 -12.53 0.38
C LEU A 43 10.90 -11.35 0.65
N ASP A 44 9.66 -11.47 0.18
CA ASP A 44 8.58 -10.53 0.50
C ASP A 44 8.31 -10.49 2.01
N SER A 45 8.09 -9.29 2.54
CA SER A 45 7.72 -9.10 3.95
C SER A 45 6.20 -8.95 4.09
N GLU A 46 5.58 -9.87 4.81
CA GLU A 46 4.15 -9.85 5.13
C GLU A 46 3.89 -9.21 6.51
N VAL A 47 2.98 -8.22 6.55
CA VAL A 47 2.58 -7.56 7.79
C VAL A 47 1.06 -7.53 7.91
N SER A 48 0.51 -8.02 9.01
CA SER A 48 -0.92 -7.88 9.31
C SER A 48 -1.31 -6.41 9.46
N VAL A 49 -2.36 -5.98 8.77
CA VAL A 49 -2.88 -4.61 8.86
C VAL A 49 -4.29 -4.58 9.43
N HIS A 50 -4.55 -3.51 10.19
CA HIS A 50 -5.83 -3.33 10.85
C HIS A 50 -6.96 -3.15 9.83
N ALA A 51 -8.02 -3.97 9.92
CA ALA A 51 -9.12 -4.01 8.95
C ALA A 51 -9.78 -2.64 8.72
N ARG A 52 -9.92 -1.83 9.79
CA ARG A 52 -10.44 -0.44 9.68
C ARG A 52 -9.65 0.42 8.69
N ALA A 53 -8.32 0.28 8.64
CA ALA A 53 -7.49 1.06 7.73
C ALA A 53 -7.73 0.63 6.27
N ALA A 54 -7.65 -0.68 6.00
CA ALA A 54 -7.92 -1.26 4.69
C ALA A 54 -9.32 -0.91 4.18
N ASN A 55 -10.36 -1.16 4.99
CA ASN A 55 -11.75 -0.85 4.64
C ASN A 55 -11.97 0.64 4.37
N THR A 56 -11.27 1.54 5.07
CA THR A 56 -11.35 2.98 4.81
C THR A 56 -10.83 3.31 3.41
N LEU A 57 -9.68 2.75 3.02
CA LEU A 57 -9.11 2.98 1.69
C LEU A 57 -9.98 2.40 0.58
N THR A 58 -10.52 1.19 0.76
CA THR A 58 -11.44 0.56 -0.19
C THR A 58 -12.72 1.37 -0.35
N ARG A 59 -13.34 1.79 0.77
CA ARG A 59 -14.58 2.59 0.74
C ARG A 59 -14.40 3.95 0.07
N LEU A 60 -13.22 4.55 0.20
CA LEU A 60 -12.88 5.82 -0.45
C LEU A 60 -12.33 5.63 -1.88
N ALA A 61 -12.30 4.41 -2.40
CA ALA A 61 -11.74 4.06 -3.71
C ALA A 61 -10.28 4.54 -3.91
N LEU A 62 -9.50 4.65 -2.82
CA LEU A 62 -8.09 5.05 -2.87
C LEU A 62 -7.16 3.87 -3.21
N VAL A 63 -7.71 2.65 -3.15
CA VAL A 63 -7.12 1.42 -3.64
C VAL A 63 -8.12 0.73 -4.57
N GLU A 64 -7.60 -0.07 -5.50
CA GLU A 64 -8.38 -0.81 -6.48
C GLU A 64 -7.92 -2.27 -6.54
N PRO A 65 -8.82 -3.23 -6.81
CA PRO A 65 -8.45 -4.63 -6.93
C PRO A 65 -7.55 -4.85 -8.16
N ILE A 66 -6.50 -5.65 -7.98
CA ILE A 66 -5.71 -6.26 -9.05
C ILE A 66 -6.40 -7.55 -9.48
N ASP A 67 -6.77 -8.37 -8.50
CA ASP A 67 -7.50 -9.62 -8.66
C ASP A 67 -8.47 -9.84 -7.46
N LYS A 68 -8.89 -11.08 -7.24
CA LYS A 68 -9.82 -11.44 -6.14
C LYS A 68 -9.22 -11.32 -4.74
N PHE A 69 -7.89 -11.28 -4.62
CA PHE A 69 -7.17 -11.28 -3.35
C PHE A 69 -6.30 -10.05 -3.15
N ASP A 70 -5.91 -9.35 -4.21
CA ASP A 70 -4.91 -8.29 -4.15
C ASP A 70 -5.47 -6.93 -4.56
N TRP A 71 -5.00 -5.89 -3.89
CA TRP A 71 -5.32 -4.48 -4.14
C TRP A 71 -4.04 -3.65 -4.27
N ARG A 72 -4.06 -2.73 -5.22
CA ARG A 72 -3.01 -1.72 -5.45
C ARG A 72 -3.56 -0.32 -5.25
N ILE A 73 -2.68 0.67 -5.29
CA ILE A 73 -3.10 2.07 -5.30
C ILE A 73 -3.89 2.42 -6.58
N SER A 74 -5.05 3.05 -6.41
CA SER A 74 -5.87 3.52 -7.52
C SER A 74 -5.35 4.86 -8.08
N ALA A 75 -5.89 5.28 -9.23
CA ALA A 75 -5.65 6.62 -9.75
C ALA A 75 -6.10 7.72 -8.75
N ALA A 76 -7.25 7.51 -8.09
CA ALA A 76 -7.76 8.43 -7.07
C ALA A 76 -6.84 8.47 -5.83
N GLY A 77 -6.27 7.34 -5.42
CA GLY A 77 -5.26 7.27 -4.36
C GLY A 77 -4.03 8.10 -4.69
N ARG A 78 -3.49 7.96 -5.91
CA ARG A 78 -2.34 8.75 -6.37
C ARG A 78 -2.66 10.25 -6.40
N ALA A 79 -3.82 10.62 -6.94
CA ALA A 79 -4.27 12.01 -6.98
C ALA A 79 -4.45 12.60 -5.57
N TRP A 80 -4.99 11.81 -4.63
CA TRP A 80 -5.14 12.22 -3.23
C TRP A 80 -3.79 12.50 -2.59
N LEU A 81 -2.78 11.63 -2.77
CA LEU A 81 -1.43 11.86 -2.24
C LEU A 81 -0.80 13.12 -2.82
N ALA A 82 -0.91 13.32 -4.14
CA ALA A 82 -0.40 14.51 -4.83
C ALA A 82 -1.08 15.80 -4.31
N ALA A 83 -2.40 15.79 -4.16
CA ALA A 83 -3.17 16.92 -3.63
C ALA A 83 -2.83 17.28 -2.18
N ASN A 84 -2.25 16.34 -1.42
CA ASN A 84 -1.79 16.56 -0.05
C ASN A 84 -0.26 16.77 0.04
N GLY A 85 0.45 16.89 -1.08
CA GLY A 85 1.91 17.11 -1.10
C GLY A 85 2.74 15.92 -0.61
N ILE A 86 2.18 14.70 -0.64
CA ILE A 86 2.84 13.51 -0.10
C ILE A 86 3.58 12.77 -1.21
N ALA A 87 4.91 12.74 -1.12
CA ALA A 87 5.75 11.99 -2.04
C ALA A 87 5.86 10.52 -1.63
N ALA A 88 5.27 9.62 -2.41
CA ALA A 88 5.44 8.18 -2.29
C ALA A 88 6.45 7.67 -3.33
N LYS A 89 7.75 7.93 -3.11
CA LYS A 89 8.81 7.39 -3.96
C LYS A 89 8.90 5.89 -3.73
N VAL A 90 8.80 5.10 -4.80
CA VAL A 90 9.24 3.69 -4.80
C VAL A 90 10.73 3.70 -4.47
N GLU A 91 11.13 2.94 -3.46
CA GLU A 91 12.53 2.84 -3.09
C GLU A 91 13.28 2.19 -4.25
N LYS A 92 14.11 2.97 -4.96
CA LYS A 92 14.95 2.45 -6.03
C LYS A 92 15.90 1.43 -5.41
N GLN A 93 15.84 0.18 -5.87
CA GLN A 93 16.87 -0.83 -5.59
C GLN A 93 18.23 -0.19 -5.85
N ARG A 94 19.04 -0.03 -4.78
CA ARG A 94 20.45 0.28 -4.95
C ARG A 94 21.08 -0.97 -5.55
N SER A 95 21.25 -0.99 -6.86
CA SER A 95 22.02 -2.01 -7.56
C SER A 95 23.40 -2.07 -6.90
N HIS A 96 23.64 -3.12 -6.12
CA HIS A 96 24.96 -3.40 -5.58
C HIS A 96 25.76 -4.04 -6.72
N SER A 97 26.22 -3.20 -7.65
CA SER A 97 27.26 -3.57 -8.60
C SER A 97 28.52 -3.77 -7.77
N ARG A 98 28.78 -5.02 -7.36
CA ARG A 98 30.10 -5.37 -6.83
C ARG A 98 31.06 -5.59 -8.01
N PRO A 99 32.31 -5.09 -7.92
CA PRO A 99 33.36 -5.32 -8.90
C PRO A 99 33.79 -6.80 -8.96
#